data_AF-A0A836S1B0-F1
#
_entry.id   AF-A0A836S1B0-F1
#
_cell.length_a   1.000
_cell.length_b   1.000
_cell.length_c   1.000
_cell.angle_alpha   90.00
_cell.angle_beta   90.00
_cell.angle_gamma   90.00
#
_symmetry.space_group_name_H-M   'P 1'
#
loop_
_entity.id
_entity.type
_entity.pdbx_description
1 polymer ?
#
loop_
_entity_poly.entity_id
_entity_poly.type
_entity_poly.pdbx_seq_one_letter_code
_entity_poly.pdbx_strand_id
1 'polypeptide(L)'
;MDDSIRTVLREEFSRQELLDFVYSISRYNRIQGSQDLENALKYVYSVLSECKNLSVQIYSFDYAKSYGIHRPLIGWDVTYAEVRLVKPTSKLLHTIYDSKTVVVAHSPPGTVEAPIVYVGEGVRERDYKDKDVSGKIVLAYGNPYLVYMTGIEYGVKGFVFFRRRGPDDAVPYLGLFLEPREISKATAPAVSISRRNALDIINKLERGVEVVVRILVEAKYRNNAQIHVVEAKLGDSKREVHIYAHICHPGGTVNDNVSGSATLLELAHAFDRAISKGKLSPPRDSSIVFVWFPEYYGSLPYLMTKTKDSDIVFGINLDMIGERQEITGSTLNFIRSPSTMRSPYEALVLYELFKELSHATTISTMRKSLSYRLDVLPYERGSDHDIYLQLGIPSVMINQWPDHYYHTDLDTVDKFDPEIAESIAIAVGTAAYMIASRSIDDRTLTMLNEYYDSYVRGLEILRTPLNNLDKRYRTLAKTEQQKVRYRYIAEPGIPSLRIAFSKLPRRTFYEFLDLIEEEKYLWNLATGFIPIILRNKAMSVEEIAQQVLDEYGVEIKVDRLEKLLNYLVAMELVEQIRD
;
A
#
# COMPACT_ATOMS: atom_id res chain seq x y z
N MET A 1 1.64 -8.28 33.78
CA MET A 1 1.19 -8.59 32.41
C MET A 1 1.60 -10.00 32.12
N ASP A 2 0.72 -10.76 31.51
CA ASP A 2 0.86 -12.20 31.39
C ASP A 2 1.86 -12.56 30.28
N ASP A 3 3.14 -12.68 30.64
CA ASP A 3 4.21 -13.18 29.77
C ASP A 3 3.87 -14.59 29.20
N SER A 4 2.82 -15.25 29.72
CA SER A 4 2.31 -16.51 29.21
C SER A 4 1.78 -16.40 27.77
N ILE A 5 1.06 -15.34 27.38
CA ILE A 5 0.45 -15.27 26.04
C ILE A 5 1.53 -15.25 24.96
N ARG A 6 2.55 -14.41 25.14
CA ARG A 6 3.71 -14.33 24.23
C ARG A 6 4.44 -15.65 24.12
N THR A 7 4.71 -16.27 25.27
CA THR A 7 5.39 -17.56 25.36
C THR A 7 4.60 -18.63 24.62
N VAL A 8 3.29 -18.70 24.84
CA VAL A 8 2.41 -19.67 24.17
C VAL A 8 2.39 -19.43 22.66
N LEU A 9 2.18 -18.20 22.20
CA LEU A 9 2.18 -17.92 20.76
C LEU A 9 3.53 -18.24 20.12
N ARG A 10 4.64 -17.94 20.79
CA ARG A 10 5.99 -18.27 20.32
C ARG A 10 6.25 -19.77 20.22
N GLU A 11 5.81 -20.55 21.21
CA GLU A 11 5.92 -22.01 21.16
C GLU A 11 5.04 -22.64 20.07
N GLU A 12 3.94 -21.98 19.74
CA GLU A 12 2.98 -22.46 18.77
C GLU A 12 3.19 -21.88 17.37
N PHE A 13 4.07 -20.91 17.16
CA PHE A 13 4.42 -20.36 15.85
C PHE A 13 5.57 -21.14 15.22
N SER A 14 5.43 -21.53 13.96
CA SER A 14 6.41 -22.31 13.22
C SER A 14 7.06 -21.48 12.11
N ARG A 15 8.33 -21.12 12.29
CA ARG A 15 9.12 -20.45 11.24
C ARG A 15 9.23 -21.29 9.96
N GLN A 16 9.20 -22.62 10.08
CA GLN A 16 9.26 -23.50 8.91
C GLN A 16 7.96 -23.45 8.11
N GLU A 17 6.81 -23.50 8.76
CA GLU A 17 5.51 -23.37 8.09
C GLU A 17 5.34 -21.97 7.48
N LEU A 18 5.81 -20.91 8.18
CA LEU A 18 5.90 -19.56 7.62
C LEU A 18 6.64 -19.55 6.28
N LEU A 19 7.83 -20.17 6.21
CA LEU A 19 8.60 -20.24 4.96
C LEU A 19 7.84 -21.02 3.88
N ASP A 20 7.18 -22.12 4.23
CA ASP A 20 6.37 -22.90 3.29
C ASP A 20 5.19 -22.08 2.73
N PHE A 21 4.54 -21.27 3.57
CA PHE A 21 3.50 -20.32 3.13
C PHE A 21 4.09 -19.21 2.25
N VAL A 22 5.25 -18.66 2.59
CA VAL A 22 5.96 -17.68 1.75
C VAL A 22 6.21 -18.26 0.35
N TYR A 23 6.74 -19.48 0.26
CA TYR A 23 6.98 -20.15 -1.01
C TYR A 23 5.68 -20.51 -1.76
N SER A 24 4.61 -20.84 -1.05
CA SER A 24 3.34 -21.22 -1.68
C SER A 24 2.63 -20.00 -2.26
N ILE A 25 2.54 -18.92 -1.50
CA ILE A 25 1.85 -17.70 -1.89
C ILE A 25 2.64 -16.94 -2.98
N SER A 26 3.97 -16.86 -2.88
CA SER A 26 4.82 -16.14 -3.84
C SER A 26 4.80 -16.73 -5.26
N ARG A 27 4.41 -18.00 -5.44
CA ARG A 27 4.35 -18.63 -6.77
C ARG A 27 3.27 -18.04 -7.68
N TYR A 28 2.21 -17.50 -7.10
CA TYR A 28 1.09 -16.93 -7.85
C TYR A 28 1.46 -15.53 -8.35
N ASN A 29 1.11 -15.21 -9.61
CA ASN A 29 1.20 -13.84 -10.10
C ASN A 29 -0.04 -13.04 -9.68
N ARG A 30 -0.08 -12.59 -8.42
CA ARG A 30 -1.26 -12.11 -7.69
C ARG A 30 -1.68 -10.68 -8.07
N ILE A 31 -1.76 -10.37 -9.35
CA ILE A 31 -2.21 -9.05 -9.84
C ILE A 31 -3.73 -8.92 -9.64
N GLN A 32 -4.21 -7.74 -9.25
CA GLN A 32 -5.64 -7.45 -9.12
C GLN A 32 -6.38 -7.83 -10.42
N GLY A 33 -7.49 -8.53 -10.31
CA GLY A 33 -8.28 -9.00 -11.47
C GLY A 33 -7.77 -10.28 -12.15
N SER A 34 -6.68 -10.91 -11.67
CA SER A 34 -6.14 -12.15 -12.24
C SER A 34 -6.71 -13.42 -11.62
N GLN A 35 -6.67 -14.53 -12.35
CA GLN A 35 -7.00 -15.86 -11.84
C GLN A 35 -6.05 -16.29 -10.72
N ASP A 36 -4.78 -15.93 -10.83
CA ASP A 36 -3.74 -16.31 -9.89
C ASP A 36 -3.98 -15.70 -8.51
N LEU A 37 -4.45 -14.45 -8.46
CA LEU A 37 -4.88 -13.83 -7.21
C LEU A 37 -6.10 -14.54 -6.61
N GLU A 38 -7.12 -14.85 -7.43
CA GLU A 38 -8.27 -15.64 -6.97
C GLU A 38 -7.84 -17.01 -6.43
N ASN A 39 -6.86 -17.66 -7.07
CA ASN A 39 -6.33 -18.96 -6.65
C ASN A 39 -5.49 -18.87 -5.37
N ALA A 40 -4.69 -17.82 -5.20
CA ALA A 40 -3.93 -17.58 -3.98
C ALA A 40 -4.87 -17.41 -2.77
N LEU A 41 -5.97 -16.67 -2.93
CA LEU A 41 -6.99 -16.52 -1.87
C LEU A 41 -7.74 -17.83 -1.60
N LYS A 42 -8.05 -18.63 -2.62
CA LYS A 42 -8.60 -19.98 -2.44
C LYS A 42 -7.64 -20.91 -1.70
N TYR A 43 -6.34 -20.80 -1.95
CA TYR A 43 -5.31 -21.52 -1.21
C TYR A 43 -5.33 -21.12 0.28
N VAL A 44 -5.28 -19.82 0.58
CA VAL A 44 -5.37 -19.32 1.97
C VAL A 44 -6.65 -19.80 2.65
N TYR A 45 -7.80 -19.71 1.97
CA TYR A 45 -9.06 -20.24 2.48
C TYR A 45 -8.98 -21.74 2.78
N SER A 46 -8.42 -22.55 1.88
CA SER A 46 -8.31 -24.00 2.07
C SER A 46 -7.45 -24.35 3.28
N VAL A 47 -6.32 -23.68 3.46
CA VAL A 47 -5.41 -23.86 4.59
C VAL A 47 -6.11 -23.49 5.91
N LEU A 48 -6.77 -22.33 5.96
CA LEU A 48 -7.49 -21.89 7.18
C LEU A 48 -8.71 -22.75 7.49
N SER A 49 -9.38 -23.32 6.48
CA SER A 49 -10.55 -24.19 6.67
C SER A 49 -10.23 -25.50 7.38
N GLU A 50 -8.94 -25.88 7.47
CA GLU A 50 -8.49 -27.03 8.24
C GLU A 50 -8.34 -26.71 9.75
N CYS A 51 -8.31 -25.42 10.13
CA CYS A 51 -8.27 -24.99 11.52
C CYS A 51 -9.60 -25.27 12.23
N LYS A 52 -9.53 -25.74 13.48
CA LYS A 52 -10.72 -26.18 14.23
C LYS A 52 -11.43 -25.05 14.95
N ASN A 53 -10.71 -23.98 15.28
CA ASN A 53 -11.17 -22.91 16.15
C ASN A 53 -11.44 -21.60 15.39
N LEU A 54 -11.33 -21.62 14.06
CA LEU A 54 -11.56 -20.46 13.19
C LEU A 54 -12.85 -20.64 12.39
N SER A 55 -13.69 -19.62 12.36
CA SER A 55 -14.77 -19.50 11.39
C SER A 55 -14.24 -18.81 10.15
N VAL A 56 -14.17 -19.53 9.03
CA VAL A 56 -13.53 -19.06 7.79
C VAL A 56 -14.57 -18.86 6.71
N GLN A 57 -14.51 -17.73 6.01
CA GLN A 57 -15.41 -17.41 4.91
C GLN A 57 -14.73 -16.59 3.80
N ILE A 58 -15.28 -16.67 2.59
CA ILE A 58 -14.88 -15.84 1.45
C ILE A 58 -16.01 -14.87 1.10
N TYR A 59 -15.69 -13.58 1.09
CA TYR A 59 -16.51 -12.57 0.45
C TYR A 59 -16.11 -12.43 -1.02
N SER A 60 -17.10 -12.22 -1.89
CA SER A 60 -16.87 -12.03 -3.32
C SER A 60 -17.53 -10.75 -3.82
N PHE A 61 -16.75 -9.90 -4.46
CA PHE A 61 -17.18 -8.66 -5.11
C PHE A 61 -16.73 -8.66 -6.58
N ASP A 62 -17.25 -7.74 -7.37
CA ASP A 62 -17.05 -7.74 -8.83
C ASP A 62 -16.13 -6.58 -9.24
N TYR A 63 -14.99 -6.88 -9.87
CA TYR A 63 -14.07 -5.85 -10.36
C TYR A 63 -14.71 -4.95 -11.44
N ALA A 64 -15.77 -5.40 -12.11
CA ALA A 64 -16.50 -4.59 -13.09
C ALA A 64 -17.41 -3.52 -12.45
N LYS A 65 -17.52 -3.48 -11.12
CA LYS A 65 -18.32 -2.49 -10.37
C LYS A 65 -17.42 -1.46 -9.68
N SER A 66 -17.99 -0.28 -9.46
CA SER A 66 -17.39 0.74 -8.61
C SER A 66 -17.77 0.47 -7.16
N TYR A 67 -16.85 0.78 -6.24
CA TYR A 67 -17.10 0.77 -4.80
C TYR A 67 -16.58 2.08 -4.23
N GLY A 68 -17.48 2.88 -3.66
CA GLY A 68 -17.20 4.28 -3.32
C GLY A 68 -16.54 5.01 -4.50
N ILE A 69 -15.38 5.64 -4.29
CA ILE A 69 -14.66 6.31 -5.38
C ILE A 69 -13.71 5.40 -6.19
N HIS A 70 -13.51 4.14 -5.79
CA HIS A 70 -12.70 3.20 -6.56
C HIS A 70 -13.42 2.79 -7.83
N ARG A 71 -12.73 2.96 -8.96
CA ARG A 71 -13.27 2.68 -10.29
C ARG A 71 -13.18 1.20 -10.64
N PRO A 72 -14.03 0.72 -11.57
CA PRO A 72 -13.93 -0.63 -12.08
C PRO A 72 -12.55 -0.92 -12.66
N LEU A 73 -12.12 -2.17 -12.55
CA LEU A 73 -10.87 -2.69 -13.09
C LEU A 73 -11.20 -3.83 -14.05
N ILE A 74 -10.56 -3.86 -15.22
CA ILE A 74 -10.71 -5.02 -16.10
C ILE A 74 -9.93 -6.20 -15.53
N GLY A 75 -10.56 -7.38 -15.46
CA GLY A 75 -9.83 -8.59 -15.12
C GLY A 75 -8.77 -8.91 -16.16
N TRP A 76 -7.64 -9.49 -15.74
CA TRP A 76 -6.47 -9.62 -16.60
C TRP A 76 -5.61 -10.82 -16.22
N ASP A 77 -5.37 -11.69 -17.19
CA ASP A 77 -4.46 -12.82 -17.09
C ASP A 77 -3.35 -12.69 -18.13
N VAL A 78 -2.12 -13.04 -17.75
CA VAL A 78 -0.94 -13.04 -18.63
C VAL A 78 -0.29 -14.41 -18.63
N THR A 79 0.03 -14.92 -19.82
CA THR A 79 0.68 -16.23 -19.99
C THR A 79 2.12 -16.09 -20.46
N TYR A 80 2.40 -15.10 -21.31
CA TYR A 80 3.74 -14.85 -21.83
C TYR A 80 4.00 -13.36 -22.05
N ALA A 81 5.26 -12.95 -21.84
CA ALA A 81 5.74 -11.65 -22.29
C ALA A 81 7.25 -11.71 -22.54
N GLU A 82 7.71 -11.03 -23.60
CA GLU A 82 9.13 -10.81 -23.86
C GLU A 82 9.40 -9.44 -24.46
N VAL A 83 10.61 -8.94 -24.21
CA VAL A 83 11.15 -7.72 -24.82
C VAL A 83 12.52 -8.04 -25.40
N ARG A 84 12.68 -7.77 -26.71
CA ARG A 84 13.90 -8.06 -27.45
C ARG A 84 14.43 -6.84 -28.16
N LEU A 85 15.72 -6.56 -28.01
CA LEU A 85 16.45 -5.66 -28.90
C LEU A 85 16.67 -6.40 -30.23
N VAL A 86 16.22 -5.82 -31.35
CA VAL A 86 16.36 -6.38 -32.70
C VAL A 86 17.53 -5.74 -33.44
N LYS A 87 17.60 -4.40 -33.40
CA LYS A 87 18.73 -3.60 -33.91
C LYS A 87 19.30 -2.72 -32.81
N PRO A 88 20.61 -2.42 -32.81
CA PRO A 88 21.61 -2.84 -33.81
C PRO A 88 22.10 -4.29 -33.65
N THR A 89 21.84 -4.91 -32.50
CA THR A 89 22.24 -6.29 -32.19
C THR A 89 21.06 -7.03 -31.60
N SER A 90 20.80 -8.25 -32.07
CA SER A 90 19.74 -9.10 -31.51
C SER A 90 20.10 -9.53 -30.10
N LYS A 91 19.31 -9.13 -29.10
CA LYS A 91 19.49 -9.47 -27.68
C LYS A 91 18.14 -9.57 -26.98
N LEU A 92 17.90 -10.67 -26.26
CA LEU A 92 16.78 -10.75 -25.32
C LEU A 92 17.06 -9.81 -24.14
N LEU A 93 16.14 -8.89 -23.86
CA LEU A 93 16.27 -7.97 -22.73
C LEU A 93 15.67 -8.60 -21.48
N HIS A 94 14.39 -9.00 -21.55
CA HIS A 94 13.65 -9.61 -20.44
C HIS A 94 12.53 -10.53 -20.95
N THR A 95 12.14 -11.50 -20.12
CA THR A 95 11.04 -12.44 -20.32
C THR A 95 10.29 -12.69 -19.02
N ILE A 96 9.01 -13.04 -19.09
CA ILE A 96 8.16 -13.33 -17.91
C ILE A 96 8.64 -14.55 -17.10
N TYR A 97 9.51 -15.38 -17.69
CA TYR A 97 10.11 -16.51 -16.98
C TYR A 97 11.18 -16.05 -16.00
N ASP A 98 11.96 -15.04 -16.37
CA ASP A 98 13.00 -14.47 -15.51
C ASP A 98 12.43 -13.38 -14.57
N SER A 99 11.37 -12.69 -15.02
CA SER A 99 10.85 -11.52 -14.32
C SER A 99 9.35 -11.35 -14.52
N LYS A 100 8.53 -11.59 -13.49
CA LYS A 100 7.07 -11.38 -13.56
C LYS A 100 6.68 -9.91 -13.72
N THR A 101 7.58 -8.99 -13.39
CA THR A 101 7.35 -7.54 -13.49
C THR A 101 7.62 -6.98 -14.89
N VAL A 102 8.13 -7.80 -15.83
CA VAL A 102 8.39 -7.39 -17.22
C VAL A 102 7.14 -6.92 -17.95
N VAL A 103 5.96 -7.43 -17.58
CA VAL A 103 4.69 -7.02 -18.16
C VAL A 103 4.06 -5.97 -17.27
N VAL A 104 3.70 -4.82 -17.85
CA VAL A 104 2.96 -3.81 -17.10
C VAL A 104 1.57 -4.38 -16.80
N ALA A 105 1.16 -4.38 -15.53
CA ALA A 105 -0.13 -4.95 -15.13
C ALA A 105 -1.27 -4.30 -15.92
N HIS A 106 -2.15 -5.14 -16.47
CA HIS A 106 -3.23 -4.74 -17.37
C HIS A 106 -2.76 -4.25 -18.75
N SER A 107 -1.56 -4.63 -19.19
CA SER A 107 -1.11 -4.41 -20.57
C SER A 107 -2.03 -5.12 -21.56
N PRO A 108 -2.41 -4.47 -22.67
CA PRO A 108 -3.02 -5.15 -23.81
C PRO A 108 -2.13 -6.25 -24.38
N PRO A 109 -2.72 -7.32 -24.92
CA PRO A 109 -1.98 -8.31 -25.68
C PRO A 109 -1.57 -7.75 -27.05
N GLY A 110 -0.50 -8.30 -27.62
CA GLY A 110 -0.09 -7.95 -28.97
C GLY A 110 1.39 -8.20 -29.22
N THR A 111 1.77 -8.09 -30.50
CA THR A 111 3.16 -8.07 -30.94
C THR A 111 3.42 -6.80 -31.70
N VAL A 112 4.50 -6.10 -31.37
CA VAL A 112 4.97 -4.94 -32.12
C VAL A 112 6.48 -5.01 -32.24
N GLU A 113 7.00 -4.79 -33.44
CA GLU A 113 8.41 -4.61 -33.72
C GLU A 113 8.56 -3.29 -34.47
N ALA A 114 9.22 -2.31 -33.85
CA ALA A 114 9.34 -0.98 -34.42
C ALA A 114 10.56 -0.24 -33.84
N PRO A 115 11.01 0.85 -34.48
CA PRO A 115 11.98 1.75 -33.88
C PRO A 115 11.47 2.28 -32.52
N ILE A 116 12.38 2.42 -31.55
CA ILE A 116 12.07 2.95 -30.23
C ILE A 116 12.48 4.42 -30.10
N VAL A 117 11.62 5.24 -29.48
CA VAL A 117 11.84 6.67 -29.26
C VAL A 117 11.81 6.98 -27.77
N TYR A 118 12.84 7.64 -27.26
CA TYR A 118 12.87 8.08 -25.86
C TYR A 118 12.03 9.35 -25.67
N VAL A 119 10.96 9.25 -24.87
CA VAL A 119 10.04 10.38 -24.59
C VAL A 119 10.31 11.07 -23.26
N GLY A 120 11.27 10.59 -22.46
CA GLY A 120 11.54 11.13 -21.13
C GLY A 120 10.45 10.69 -20.15
N GLU A 121 9.83 11.66 -19.47
CA GLU A 121 8.74 11.37 -18.56
C GLU A 121 7.50 10.87 -19.31
N GLY A 122 7.14 11.53 -20.43
CA GLY A 122 6.10 11.07 -21.34
C GLY A 122 4.66 11.31 -20.85
N VAL A 123 4.46 12.07 -19.76
CA VAL A 123 3.13 12.31 -19.17
C VAL A 123 2.43 13.53 -19.78
N ARG A 124 3.11 14.30 -20.64
CA ARG A 124 2.58 15.55 -21.21
C ARG A 124 2.69 15.54 -22.73
N GLU A 125 1.78 16.27 -23.38
CA GLU A 125 1.79 16.45 -24.83
C GLU A 125 3.13 16.96 -25.38
N ARG A 126 3.80 17.86 -24.64
CA ARG A 126 5.11 18.42 -25.05
C ARG A 126 6.20 17.36 -25.19
N ASP A 127 6.05 16.20 -24.53
CA ASP A 127 7.04 15.13 -24.57
C ASP A 127 7.02 14.37 -25.92
N TYR A 128 5.95 14.58 -26.70
CA TYR A 128 5.68 13.93 -27.99
C TYR A 128 5.69 14.89 -29.19
N LYS A 129 5.32 16.17 -29.02
CA LYS A 129 5.05 17.12 -30.13
C LYS A 129 6.16 17.22 -31.19
N ASP A 130 7.43 17.20 -30.78
CA ASP A 130 8.57 17.35 -31.67
C ASP A 130 9.24 16.01 -32.03
N LYS A 131 8.56 14.88 -31.76
CA LYS A 131 9.09 13.54 -31.97
C LYS A 131 8.20 12.76 -32.93
N ASP A 132 8.82 12.08 -33.89
CA ASP A 132 8.13 11.13 -34.74
C ASP A 132 7.89 9.83 -33.96
N VAL A 133 6.72 9.73 -33.32
CA VAL A 133 6.32 8.61 -32.43
C VAL A 133 5.18 7.73 -33.02
N SER A 134 4.54 8.19 -34.08
CA SER A 134 3.41 7.46 -34.69
C SER A 134 3.89 6.16 -35.30
N GLY A 135 3.23 5.04 -34.98
CA GLY A 135 3.64 3.72 -35.45
C GLY A 135 4.86 3.12 -34.73
N LYS A 136 5.41 3.81 -33.72
CA LYS A 136 6.66 3.41 -33.03
C LYS A 136 6.43 2.92 -31.61
N ILE A 137 7.51 2.43 -31.01
CA ILE A 137 7.57 2.10 -29.58
C ILE A 137 8.15 3.31 -28.83
N VAL A 138 7.63 3.63 -27.65
CA VAL A 138 8.21 4.68 -26.79
C VAL A 138 8.88 4.10 -25.56
N LEU A 139 10.00 4.71 -25.16
CA LEU A 139 10.69 4.47 -23.89
C LEU A 139 10.41 5.64 -22.94
N ALA A 140 9.85 5.36 -21.76
CA ALA A 140 9.46 6.39 -20.78
C ALA A 140 9.74 5.98 -19.33
N TYR A 141 9.79 6.97 -18.42
CA TYR A 141 9.94 6.73 -16.98
C TYR A 141 8.81 7.34 -16.11
N GLY A 142 7.84 8.04 -16.72
CA GLY A 142 6.73 8.66 -16.00
C GLY A 142 5.64 7.68 -15.57
N ASN A 143 4.53 8.21 -15.05
CA ASN A 143 3.39 7.40 -14.61
C ASN A 143 2.84 6.55 -15.78
N PRO A 144 2.82 5.21 -15.68
CA PRO A 144 2.50 4.32 -16.80
C PRO A 144 1.16 4.62 -17.44
N TYR A 145 0.11 4.84 -16.64
CA TYR A 145 -1.23 5.14 -17.15
C TYR A 145 -1.26 6.47 -17.92
N LEU A 146 -0.65 7.54 -17.39
CA LEU A 146 -0.64 8.85 -18.06
C LEU A 146 0.18 8.83 -19.36
N VAL A 147 1.34 8.18 -19.34
CA VAL A 147 2.17 7.97 -20.55
C VAL A 147 1.40 7.20 -21.59
N TYR A 148 0.76 6.11 -21.18
CA TYR A 148 -0.01 5.25 -22.06
C TYR A 148 -1.17 6.00 -22.72
N MET A 149 -2.01 6.65 -21.92
CA MET A 149 -3.20 7.37 -22.40
C MET A 149 -2.83 8.58 -23.27
N THR A 150 -1.73 9.25 -23.00
CA THR A 150 -1.23 10.34 -23.86
C THR A 150 -0.65 9.77 -25.15
N GLY A 151 0.23 8.77 -25.06
CA GLY A 151 0.95 8.23 -26.22
C GLY A 151 0.05 7.59 -27.27
N ILE A 152 -1.05 6.93 -26.87
CA ILE A 152 -1.99 6.34 -27.85
C ILE A 152 -2.64 7.39 -28.75
N GLU A 153 -2.82 8.63 -28.28
CA GLU A 153 -3.36 9.73 -29.08
C GLU A 153 -2.38 10.22 -30.15
N TYR A 154 -1.08 10.02 -29.91
CA TYR A 154 0.00 10.31 -30.85
C TYR A 154 0.35 9.10 -31.75
N GLY A 155 -0.47 8.05 -31.72
CA GLY A 155 -0.32 6.88 -32.60
C GLY A 155 0.76 5.89 -32.17
N VAL A 156 1.25 5.94 -30.93
CA VAL A 156 2.22 4.99 -30.38
C VAL A 156 1.66 3.56 -30.44
N LYS A 157 2.50 2.59 -30.81
CA LYS A 157 2.13 1.17 -30.98
C LYS A 157 2.73 0.22 -29.96
N GLY A 158 3.62 0.68 -29.10
CA GLY A 158 4.14 -0.09 -27.97
C GLY A 158 4.79 0.80 -26.92
N PHE A 159 4.80 0.35 -25.68
CA PHE A 159 5.33 1.10 -24.56
C PHE A 159 6.37 0.29 -23.79
N VAL A 160 7.52 0.89 -23.56
CA VAL A 160 8.59 0.35 -22.73
C VAL A 160 8.84 1.31 -21.59
N PHE A 161 8.81 0.79 -20.37
CA PHE A 161 8.98 1.58 -19.16
C PHE A 161 10.24 1.18 -18.39
N PHE A 162 10.80 2.13 -17.66
CA PHE A 162 11.85 1.86 -16.66
C PHE A 162 11.72 2.85 -15.49
N ARG A 163 12.32 2.51 -14.34
CA ARG A 163 12.42 3.43 -13.20
C ARG A 163 13.79 4.11 -13.15
N ARG A 164 13.82 5.37 -12.73
CA ARG A 164 15.07 6.13 -12.54
C ARG A 164 15.76 5.84 -11.21
N ARG A 165 15.04 5.28 -10.23
CA ARG A 165 15.52 4.95 -8.87
C ARG A 165 15.38 3.45 -8.61
N GLY A 166 16.11 2.96 -7.61
CA GLY A 166 16.22 1.52 -7.30
C GLY A 166 17.47 0.89 -7.94
N PRO A 167 17.58 -0.46 -7.89
CA PRO A 167 18.68 -1.21 -8.48
C PRO A 167 18.74 -1.05 -10.00
N ASP A 168 19.95 -1.05 -10.57
CA ASP A 168 20.13 -0.88 -12.03
C ASP A 168 19.56 -2.03 -12.86
N ASP A 169 19.69 -3.25 -12.34
CA ASP A 169 19.33 -4.48 -13.04
C ASP A 169 17.89 -4.94 -12.79
N ALA A 170 17.21 -4.30 -11.85
CA ALA A 170 15.82 -4.59 -11.50
C ALA A 170 14.85 -4.18 -12.62
N VAL A 171 13.89 -5.06 -12.92
CA VAL A 171 12.73 -4.75 -13.75
C VAL A 171 11.60 -4.25 -12.85
N PRO A 172 11.07 -3.03 -13.08
CA PRO A 172 10.09 -2.45 -12.19
C PRO A 172 8.68 -3.02 -12.39
N TYR A 173 8.00 -3.31 -11.28
CA TYR A 173 6.55 -3.51 -11.27
C TYR A 173 5.83 -2.17 -11.50
N LEU A 174 4.97 -2.17 -12.51
CA LEU A 174 4.21 -1.03 -12.98
C LEU A 174 2.82 -1.52 -13.44
N GLY A 175 1.81 -0.65 -13.44
CA GLY A 175 0.46 -1.00 -13.85
C GLY A 175 -0.27 0.12 -14.56
N LEU A 176 -1.10 -0.26 -15.53
CA LEU A 176 -2.07 0.63 -16.18
C LEU A 176 -3.40 0.68 -15.41
N PHE A 177 -3.79 -0.45 -14.80
CA PHE A 177 -5.05 -0.62 -14.05
C PHE A 177 -6.30 -0.23 -14.86
N LEU A 178 -6.36 -0.57 -16.14
CA LEU A 178 -7.41 -0.12 -17.07
C LEU A 178 -8.84 -0.45 -16.60
N GLU A 179 -9.77 0.47 -16.84
CA GLU A 179 -11.21 0.20 -16.69
C GLU A 179 -11.73 -0.63 -17.89
N PRO A 180 -12.84 -1.38 -17.74
CA PRO A 180 -13.43 -2.13 -18.85
C PRO A 180 -13.75 -1.30 -20.10
N ARG A 181 -14.12 -0.01 -19.94
CA ARG A 181 -14.37 0.89 -21.08
C ARG A 181 -13.11 1.32 -21.84
N GLU A 182 -11.94 1.25 -21.19
CA GLU A 182 -10.67 1.73 -21.75
C GLU A 182 -10.02 0.71 -22.69
N ILE A 183 -10.34 -0.58 -22.56
CA ILE A 183 -9.70 -1.65 -23.35
C ILE A 183 -9.98 -1.55 -24.86
N SER A 184 -11.07 -0.88 -25.25
CA SER A 184 -11.38 -0.62 -26.66
C SER A 184 -10.40 0.35 -27.33
N LYS A 185 -9.79 1.24 -26.53
CA LYS A 185 -8.79 2.22 -26.99
C LYS A 185 -7.36 1.75 -26.70
N ALA A 186 -7.16 1.06 -25.59
CA ALA A 186 -5.87 0.53 -25.19
C ALA A 186 -5.52 -0.75 -25.96
N THR A 187 -4.81 -0.60 -27.08
CA THR A 187 -4.49 -1.71 -28.00
C THR A 187 -2.98 -1.99 -28.16
N ALA A 188 -2.12 -1.17 -27.56
CA ALA A 188 -0.67 -1.30 -27.68
C ALA A 188 -0.09 -2.06 -26.46
N PRO A 189 0.79 -3.06 -26.65
CA PRO A 189 1.41 -3.76 -25.53
C PRO A 189 2.37 -2.84 -24.76
N ALA A 190 2.45 -3.06 -23.45
CA ALA A 190 3.23 -2.28 -22.50
C ALA A 190 4.07 -3.21 -21.60
N VAL A 191 5.37 -2.93 -21.55
CA VAL A 191 6.37 -3.75 -20.83
C VAL A 191 7.34 -2.87 -20.05
N SER A 192 7.98 -3.46 -19.06
CA SER A 192 9.05 -2.87 -18.25
C SER A 192 10.39 -3.48 -18.62
N ILE A 193 11.46 -2.70 -18.55
CA ILE A 193 12.85 -3.16 -18.65
C ILE A 193 13.69 -2.57 -17.51
N SER A 194 14.86 -3.18 -17.26
CA SER A 194 15.79 -2.66 -16.28
C SER A 194 16.33 -1.28 -16.64
N ARG A 195 16.70 -0.49 -15.62
CA ARG A 195 17.32 0.83 -15.82
C ARG A 195 18.60 0.72 -16.66
N ARG A 196 19.41 -0.32 -16.44
CA ARG A 196 20.61 -0.59 -17.24
C ARG A 196 20.28 -0.76 -18.74
N ASN A 197 19.29 -1.59 -19.07
CA ASN A 197 18.87 -1.80 -20.46
C ASN A 197 18.27 -0.51 -21.07
N ALA A 198 17.49 0.26 -20.30
CA ALA A 198 16.95 1.54 -20.76
C ALA A 198 18.06 2.56 -21.07
N LEU A 199 19.04 2.72 -20.17
CA LEU A 199 20.18 3.62 -20.39
C LEU A 199 21.04 3.19 -21.59
N ASP A 200 21.22 1.88 -21.78
CA ASP A 200 21.92 1.33 -22.95
C ASP A 200 21.19 1.64 -24.28
N ILE A 201 19.85 1.66 -24.28
CA ILE A 201 19.04 2.10 -25.41
C ILE A 201 19.17 3.63 -25.61
N ILE A 202 19.01 4.42 -24.55
CA ILE A 202 19.09 5.89 -24.60
C ILE A 202 20.45 6.34 -25.16
N ASN A 203 21.55 5.77 -24.66
CA ASN A 203 22.90 6.07 -25.14
C ASN A 203 23.10 5.75 -26.64
N LYS A 204 22.42 4.74 -27.18
CA LYS A 204 22.46 4.43 -28.63
C LYS A 204 21.68 5.46 -29.43
N LEU A 205 20.48 5.82 -28.97
CA LEU A 205 19.64 6.84 -29.62
C LEU A 205 20.34 8.21 -29.66
N GLU A 206 21.00 8.62 -28.58
CA GLU A 206 21.77 9.87 -28.50
C GLU A 206 22.96 9.92 -29.47
N ARG A 207 23.50 8.75 -29.86
CA ARG A 207 24.55 8.62 -30.88
C ARG A 207 24.01 8.54 -32.31
N GLY A 208 22.69 8.69 -32.50
CA GLY A 208 22.04 8.58 -33.81
C GLY A 208 21.93 7.14 -34.33
N VAL A 209 22.11 6.13 -33.46
CA VAL A 209 21.94 4.72 -33.84
C VAL A 209 20.45 4.37 -33.83
N GLU A 210 19.94 3.84 -34.94
CA GLU A 210 18.58 3.29 -34.98
C GLU A 210 18.49 2.07 -34.05
N VAL A 211 17.57 2.14 -33.09
CA VAL A 211 17.27 1.04 -32.18
C VAL A 211 15.87 0.52 -32.51
N VAL A 212 15.77 -0.78 -32.80
CA VAL A 212 14.51 -1.47 -33.05
C VAL A 212 14.28 -2.46 -31.92
N VAL A 213 13.09 -2.42 -31.33
CA VAL A 213 12.68 -3.31 -30.24
C VAL A 213 11.47 -4.11 -30.70
N ARG A 214 11.39 -5.36 -30.27
CA ARG A 214 10.21 -6.20 -30.37
C ARG A 214 9.63 -6.42 -28.98
N ILE A 215 8.32 -6.20 -28.85
CA ILE A 215 7.52 -6.50 -27.67
C ILE A 215 6.51 -7.58 -28.08
N LEU A 216 6.37 -8.61 -27.25
CA LEU A 216 5.33 -9.62 -27.36
C LEU A 216 4.68 -9.78 -25.99
N VAL A 217 3.35 -9.63 -25.93
CA VAL A 217 2.53 -9.85 -24.73
C VAL A 217 1.37 -10.76 -25.10
N GLU A 218 1.27 -11.90 -24.43
CA GLU A 218 0.14 -12.82 -24.49
C GLU A 218 -0.67 -12.70 -23.21
N ALA A 219 -1.82 -12.04 -23.32
CA ALA A 219 -2.70 -11.76 -22.20
C ALA A 219 -4.18 -11.83 -22.63
N LYS A 220 -5.05 -11.99 -21.65
CA LYS A 220 -6.50 -12.07 -21.81
C LYS A 220 -7.19 -11.16 -20.82
N TYR A 221 -8.16 -10.39 -21.31
CA TYR A 221 -9.10 -9.67 -20.45
C TYR A 221 -10.26 -10.55 -20.00
N ARG A 222 -10.76 -10.26 -18.80
CA ARG A 222 -11.88 -10.96 -18.15
C ARG A 222 -12.92 -9.97 -17.65
N ASN A 223 -14.15 -10.12 -18.13
CA ASN A 223 -15.27 -9.30 -17.69
C ASN A 223 -15.91 -9.77 -16.38
N ASN A 224 -15.56 -10.97 -15.91
CA ASN A 224 -16.15 -11.62 -14.74
C ASN A 224 -15.13 -11.88 -13.62
N ALA A 225 -14.00 -11.15 -13.60
CA ALA A 225 -13.01 -11.30 -12.54
C ALA A 225 -13.59 -10.90 -11.19
N GLN A 226 -13.29 -11.68 -10.15
CA GLN A 226 -13.84 -11.49 -8.82
C GLN A 226 -12.78 -10.92 -7.86
N ILE A 227 -13.21 -10.00 -7.02
CA ILE A 227 -12.48 -9.57 -5.83
C ILE A 227 -12.85 -10.56 -4.72
N HIS A 228 -11.93 -11.44 -4.35
CA HIS A 228 -12.11 -12.30 -3.18
C HIS A 228 -11.49 -11.65 -1.94
N VAL A 229 -12.15 -11.82 -0.80
CA VAL A 229 -11.61 -11.45 0.52
C VAL A 229 -11.79 -12.64 1.44
N VAL A 230 -10.70 -13.15 2.01
CA VAL A 230 -10.73 -14.24 2.98
C VAL A 230 -10.76 -13.63 4.37
N GLU A 231 -11.74 -14.04 5.16
CA GLU A 231 -11.87 -13.71 6.58
C GLU A 231 -11.77 -14.99 7.40
N ALA A 232 -10.91 -15.00 8.41
CA ALA A 232 -10.89 -16.03 9.45
C ALA A 232 -11.11 -15.39 10.81
N LYS A 233 -12.17 -15.80 11.48
CA LYS A 233 -12.64 -15.21 12.73
C LYS A 233 -12.40 -16.18 13.89
N LEU A 234 -11.74 -15.68 14.93
CA LEU A 234 -11.49 -16.38 16.19
C LEU A 234 -12.39 -15.79 17.29
N GLY A 235 -13.26 -16.63 17.88
CA GLY A 235 -14.33 -16.21 18.79
C GLY A 235 -15.60 -15.75 18.04
N ASP A 236 -16.69 -15.49 18.76
CA ASP A 236 -18.03 -15.24 18.16
C ASP A 236 -18.66 -13.89 18.57
N SER A 237 -17.84 -12.87 18.85
CA SER A 237 -18.33 -11.54 19.22
C SER A 237 -18.63 -10.70 17.98
N LYS A 238 -19.61 -9.79 18.08
CA LYS A 238 -19.83 -8.72 17.08
C LYS A 238 -18.80 -7.60 17.15
N ARG A 239 -18.12 -7.49 18.30
CA ARG A 239 -17.03 -6.54 18.50
C ARG A 239 -15.74 -7.19 18.02
N GLU A 240 -14.99 -6.53 17.15
CA GLU A 240 -13.91 -7.16 16.40
C GLU A 240 -12.62 -6.34 16.43
N VAL A 241 -11.49 -7.04 16.54
CA VAL A 241 -10.13 -6.50 16.34
C VAL A 241 -9.58 -7.15 15.09
N HIS A 242 -9.19 -6.34 14.11
CA HIS A 242 -8.71 -6.84 12.83
C HIS A 242 -7.18 -6.89 12.80
N ILE A 243 -6.63 -7.98 12.29
CA ILE A 243 -5.24 -8.06 11.82
C ILE A 243 -5.31 -8.45 10.34
N TYR A 244 -4.70 -7.66 9.48
CA TYR A 244 -4.91 -7.82 8.04
C TYR A 244 -3.67 -7.52 7.23
N ALA A 245 -3.60 -8.13 6.05
CA ALA A 245 -2.54 -7.94 5.09
C ALA A 245 -3.13 -8.08 3.69
N HIS A 246 -2.73 -7.20 2.77
CA HIS A 246 -3.05 -7.45 1.37
C HIS A 246 -2.19 -8.59 0.80
N ILE A 247 -2.73 -9.26 -0.22
CA ILE A 247 -2.09 -10.46 -0.81
C ILE A 247 -1.78 -10.28 -2.30
N CYS A 248 -2.15 -9.15 -2.92
CA CYS A 248 -1.79 -8.91 -4.31
C CYS A 248 -0.29 -8.62 -4.45
N HIS A 249 0.20 -8.62 -5.70
CA HIS A 249 1.53 -8.26 -6.23
C HIS A 249 2.10 -9.33 -7.18
N PRO A 250 3.10 -9.00 -8.02
CA PRO A 250 3.68 -9.94 -8.97
C PRO A 250 4.20 -11.23 -8.33
N GLY A 251 4.22 -12.31 -9.10
CA GLY A 251 4.80 -13.58 -8.64
C GLY A 251 6.30 -13.45 -8.41
N GLY A 252 6.81 -14.17 -7.41
CA GLY A 252 8.20 -14.13 -6.99
C GLY A 252 8.56 -12.94 -6.10
N THR A 253 7.70 -11.91 -5.99
CA THR A 253 7.90 -10.83 -5.02
C THR A 253 7.53 -11.32 -3.62
N VAL A 254 8.32 -10.96 -2.61
CA VAL A 254 8.13 -11.46 -1.24
C VAL A 254 7.73 -10.37 -0.28
N ASN A 255 8.49 -9.29 -0.16
CA ASN A 255 8.21 -8.30 0.86
C ASN A 255 6.87 -7.63 0.66
N ASP A 256 6.53 -7.24 -0.58
CA ASP A 256 5.24 -6.62 -0.93
C ASP A 256 4.33 -7.61 -1.69
N ASN A 257 3.34 -8.26 -1.07
CA ASN A 257 3.16 -8.38 0.39
C ASN A 257 2.99 -9.83 0.85
N VAL A 258 3.84 -10.74 0.36
CA VAL A 258 3.91 -12.12 0.92
C VAL A 258 4.36 -12.07 2.37
N SER A 259 5.27 -11.17 2.73
CA SER A 259 5.81 -11.05 4.08
C SER A 259 4.70 -10.84 5.12
N GLY A 260 3.77 -9.92 4.88
CA GLY A 260 2.60 -9.72 5.75
C GLY A 260 1.58 -10.85 5.64
N SER A 261 1.21 -11.24 4.41
CA SER A 261 0.12 -12.22 4.19
C SER A 261 0.45 -13.64 4.67
N ALA A 262 1.68 -14.12 4.47
CA ALA A 262 2.12 -15.43 4.95
C ALA A 262 2.33 -15.44 6.47
N THR A 263 2.85 -14.33 7.04
CA THR A 263 3.01 -14.19 8.49
C THR A 263 1.67 -14.15 9.21
N LEU A 264 0.68 -13.48 8.63
CA LEU A 264 -0.68 -13.46 9.14
C LEU A 264 -1.30 -14.87 9.13
N LEU A 265 -1.01 -15.66 8.10
CA LEU A 265 -1.52 -17.03 7.96
C LEU A 265 -0.94 -17.94 9.05
N GLU A 266 0.38 -17.87 9.26
CA GLU A 266 1.03 -18.61 10.32
C GLU A 266 0.57 -18.17 11.71
N LEU A 267 0.31 -16.87 11.91
CA LEU A 267 -0.23 -16.37 13.18
C LEU A 267 -1.61 -16.96 13.48
N ALA A 268 -2.50 -17.04 12.48
CA ALA A 268 -3.82 -17.66 12.64
C ALA A 268 -3.70 -19.15 13.02
N HIS A 269 -2.76 -19.88 12.41
CA HIS A 269 -2.44 -21.26 12.78
C HIS A 269 -1.89 -21.39 14.20
N ALA A 270 -1.01 -20.49 14.64
CA ALA A 270 -0.47 -20.48 16.00
C ALA A 270 -1.59 -20.32 17.04
N PHE A 271 -2.59 -19.46 16.78
CA PHE A 271 -3.78 -19.37 17.63
C PHE A 271 -4.62 -20.64 17.62
N ASP A 272 -4.88 -21.25 16.45
CA ASP A 272 -5.63 -22.49 16.36
C ASP A 272 -4.96 -23.63 17.15
N ARG A 273 -3.64 -23.77 17.04
CA ARG A 273 -2.86 -24.75 17.80
C ARG A 273 -2.88 -24.48 19.29
N ALA A 274 -2.68 -23.23 19.70
CA ALA A 274 -2.70 -22.83 21.11
C ALA A 274 -4.03 -23.16 21.79
N ILE A 275 -5.14 -22.91 21.09
CA ILE A 275 -6.49 -23.19 21.60
C ILE A 275 -6.80 -24.69 21.57
N SER A 276 -6.45 -25.39 20.49
CA SER A 276 -6.63 -26.85 20.38
C SER A 276 -5.89 -27.62 21.48
N LYS A 277 -4.74 -27.11 21.91
CA LYS A 277 -3.94 -27.68 23.02
C LYS A 277 -4.39 -27.19 24.41
N GLY A 278 -5.39 -26.32 24.50
CA GLY A 278 -5.89 -25.75 25.75
C GLY A 278 -4.92 -24.78 26.43
N LYS A 279 -3.90 -24.28 25.71
CA LYS A 279 -2.95 -23.28 26.22
C LYS A 279 -3.55 -21.87 26.22
N LEU A 280 -4.45 -21.58 25.28
CA LEU A 280 -5.29 -20.37 25.24
C LEU A 280 -6.76 -20.77 25.16
N SER A 281 -7.64 -19.84 25.50
CA SER A 281 -9.09 -19.98 25.31
C SER A 281 -9.57 -19.08 24.18
N PRO A 282 -10.62 -19.45 23.43
CA PRO A 282 -11.23 -18.52 22.48
C PRO A 282 -11.64 -17.21 23.19
N PRO A 283 -11.30 -16.04 22.63
CA PRO A 283 -11.65 -14.76 23.24
C PRO A 283 -13.17 -14.57 23.22
N ARG A 284 -13.70 -13.98 24.31
CA ARG A 284 -15.16 -13.85 24.53
C ARG A 284 -15.67 -12.42 24.42
N ASP A 285 -14.86 -11.41 24.74
CA ASP A 285 -15.30 -10.01 24.71
C ASP A 285 -15.31 -9.44 23.28
N SER A 286 -14.23 -9.67 22.53
CA SER A 286 -14.17 -9.36 21.10
C SER A 286 -13.61 -10.55 20.34
N SER A 287 -13.93 -10.65 19.06
CA SER A 287 -13.29 -11.60 18.16
C SER A 287 -12.01 -11.00 17.59
N ILE A 288 -11.03 -11.86 17.33
CA ILE A 288 -9.87 -11.51 16.49
C ILE A 288 -10.23 -11.94 15.07
N VAL A 289 -10.11 -11.03 14.11
CA VAL A 289 -10.45 -11.28 12.71
C VAL A 289 -9.20 -11.10 11.86
N PHE A 290 -8.78 -12.18 11.21
CA PHE A 290 -7.68 -12.20 10.26
C PHE A 290 -8.23 -12.00 8.85
N VAL A 291 -7.69 -11.04 8.08
CA VAL A 291 -8.23 -10.68 6.77
C VAL A 291 -7.16 -10.61 5.69
N TRP A 292 -7.43 -11.24 4.54
CA TRP A 292 -6.62 -11.15 3.33
C TRP A 292 -7.46 -10.63 2.16
N PHE A 293 -6.98 -9.59 1.50
CA PHE A 293 -7.65 -9.01 0.34
C PHE A 293 -6.66 -8.44 -0.70
N PRO A 294 -7.12 -8.13 -1.92
CA PRO A 294 -6.40 -7.25 -2.82
C PRO A 294 -6.33 -5.83 -2.24
N GLU A 295 -5.14 -5.21 -2.24
CA GLU A 295 -4.88 -3.88 -1.70
C GLU A 295 -5.85 -2.85 -2.30
N TYR A 296 -6.51 -2.08 -1.42
CA TYR A 296 -7.56 -1.07 -1.65
C TYR A 296 -8.83 -1.55 -2.36
N TYR A 297 -8.71 -2.38 -3.39
CA TYR A 297 -9.80 -2.92 -4.19
C TYR A 297 -10.64 -3.93 -3.42
N GLY A 298 -10.04 -4.69 -2.49
CA GLY A 298 -10.74 -5.64 -1.66
C GLY A 298 -11.14 -5.11 -0.30
N SER A 299 -10.26 -4.35 0.37
CA SER A 299 -10.54 -3.77 1.69
C SER A 299 -11.76 -2.85 1.68
N LEU A 300 -11.91 -2.01 0.66
CA LEU A 300 -13.01 -1.07 0.55
C LEU A 300 -14.40 -1.74 0.48
N PRO A 301 -14.72 -2.59 -0.53
CA PRO A 301 -16.01 -3.24 -0.57
C PRO A 301 -16.26 -4.18 0.61
N TYR A 302 -15.20 -4.84 1.11
CA TYR A 302 -15.29 -5.65 2.31
C TYR A 302 -15.73 -4.83 3.53
N LEU A 303 -15.03 -3.75 3.85
CA LEU A 303 -15.34 -2.93 5.03
C LEU A 303 -16.69 -2.23 4.89
N MET A 304 -17.04 -1.70 3.72
CA MET A 304 -18.38 -1.13 3.46
C MET A 304 -19.51 -2.14 3.71
N THR A 305 -19.23 -3.43 3.60
CA THR A 305 -20.18 -4.51 3.90
C THR A 305 -20.09 -4.90 5.38
N LYS A 306 -18.89 -5.18 5.88
CA LYS A 306 -18.61 -5.70 7.22
C LYS A 306 -19.03 -4.76 8.34
N THR A 307 -18.83 -3.45 8.18
CA THR A 307 -19.19 -2.45 9.21
C THR A 307 -20.70 -2.27 9.40
N LYS A 308 -21.53 -2.93 8.59
CA LYS A 308 -22.99 -2.97 8.80
C LYS A 308 -23.39 -3.95 9.90
N ASP A 309 -22.60 -5.01 10.08
CA ASP A 309 -22.94 -6.15 10.94
C ASP A 309 -21.94 -6.36 12.09
N SER A 310 -20.81 -5.63 12.09
CA SER A 310 -19.73 -5.77 13.09
C SER A 310 -19.19 -4.42 13.53
N ASP A 311 -18.87 -4.33 14.83
CA ASP A 311 -18.24 -3.18 15.46
C ASP A 311 -16.71 -3.39 15.47
N ILE A 312 -16.06 -2.93 14.41
CA ILE A 312 -14.60 -3.04 14.27
C ILE A 312 -13.97 -1.89 15.05
N VAL A 313 -13.23 -2.23 16.11
CA VAL A 313 -12.76 -1.22 17.06
C VAL A 313 -11.31 -0.82 16.86
N PHE A 314 -10.55 -1.64 16.13
CA PHE A 314 -9.15 -1.43 15.85
C PHE A 314 -8.67 -2.34 14.73
N GLY A 315 -7.80 -1.79 13.88
CA GLY A 315 -7.15 -2.54 12.81
C GLY A 315 -5.63 -2.49 12.90
N ILE A 316 -4.97 -3.61 12.61
CA ILE A 316 -3.51 -3.71 12.53
C ILE A 316 -3.13 -4.23 11.14
N ASN A 317 -2.58 -3.33 10.31
CA ASN A 317 -2.13 -3.63 8.96
C ASN A 317 -0.69 -4.16 8.97
N LEU A 318 -0.49 -5.36 8.45
CA LEU A 318 0.83 -5.96 8.21
C LEU A 318 1.18 -5.82 6.72
N ASP A 319 1.99 -4.83 6.39
CA ASP A 319 2.43 -4.58 5.02
C ASP A 319 3.94 -4.44 4.96
N MET A 320 4.60 -5.28 4.16
CA MET A 320 6.06 -5.25 4.03
C MET A 320 6.80 -5.41 5.37
N ILE A 321 6.43 -6.40 6.19
CA ILE A 321 6.97 -6.52 7.57
C ILE A 321 8.25 -7.35 7.68
N GLY A 322 8.62 -8.08 6.62
CA GLY A 322 9.60 -9.16 6.70
C GLY A 322 11.00 -8.87 6.16
N GLU A 323 11.39 -7.62 5.98
CA GLU A 323 12.70 -7.29 5.41
C GLU A 323 13.90 -7.55 6.34
N ARG A 324 15.00 -8.01 5.72
CA ARG A 324 16.36 -7.97 6.25
C ARG A 324 16.92 -6.56 6.16
N GLN A 325 16.84 -5.82 7.27
CA GLN A 325 17.18 -4.41 7.34
C GLN A 325 18.62 -4.08 6.91
N GLU A 326 19.56 -4.99 7.09
CA GLU A 326 20.95 -4.86 6.70
C GLU A 326 21.18 -4.97 5.18
N ILE A 327 20.28 -5.66 4.47
CA ILE A 327 20.34 -5.81 3.00
C ILE A 327 19.57 -4.68 2.32
N THR A 328 18.38 -4.37 2.82
CA THR A 328 17.45 -3.46 2.14
C THR A 328 17.58 -2.01 2.57
N GLY A 329 18.19 -1.77 3.72
CA GLY A 329 18.25 -0.43 4.31
C GLY A 329 16.95 -0.01 4.99
N SER A 330 15.96 -0.89 5.12
CA SER A 330 14.64 -0.61 5.71
C SER A 330 14.64 -0.38 7.21
N THR A 331 13.70 0.44 7.68
CA THR A 331 13.39 0.60 9.11
C THR A 331 11.98 0.10 9.35
N LEU A 332 11.76 -0.63 10.45
CA LEU A 332 10.42 -1.03 10.85
C LEU A 332 9.67 0.19 11.40
N ASN A 333 8.70 0.71 10.67
CA ASN A 333 7.91 1.85 11.10
C ASN A 333 6.58 1.37 11.68
N PHE A 334 6.24 1.95 12.83
CA PHE A 334 4.90 1.96 13.38
C PHE A 334 4.23 3.26 12.96
N ILE A 335 3.35 3.20 11.97
CA ILE A 335 2.59 4.32 11.45
C ILE A 335 1.27 4.38 12.19
N ARG A 336 1.13 5.42 13.02
CA ARG A 336 -0.03 5.61 13.90
C ARG A 336 -1.23 6.18 13.17
N SER A 337 -2.41 6.09 13.79
CA SER A 337 -3.59 6.83 13.31
C SER A 337 -3.33 8.34 13.40
N PRO A 338 -4.00 9.16 12.58
CA PRO A 338 -4.06 10.61 12.78
C PRO A 338 -4.40 10.95 14.23
N SER A 339 -3.85 12.05 14.74
CA SER A 339 -4.08 12.50 16.13
C SER A 339 -5.55 12.56 16.56
N THR A 340 -6.47 12.84 15.64
CA THR A 340 -7.93 12.87 15.87
C THR A 340 -8.60 11.50 15.96
N MET A 341 -7.88 10.42 15.65
CA MET A 341 -8.38 9.05 15.55
C MET A 341 -7.56 8.04 16.37
N ARG A 342 -6.68 8.51 17.26
CA ARG A 342 -5.85 7.62 18.07
C ARG A 342 -6.69 6.69 18.94
N SER A 343 -6.20 5.47 19.09
CA SER A 343 -6.78 4.47 19.97
C SER A 343 -5.80 4.07 21.08
N PRO A 344 -6.27 3.78 22.31
CA PRO A 344 -5.41 3.22 23.36
C PRO A 344 -4.81 1.87 22.98
N TYR A 345 -5.38 1.17 22.00
CA TYR A 345 -4.84 -0.07 21.48
C TYR A 345 -3.53 0.11 20.70
N GLU A 346 -3.25 1.31 20.17
CA GLU A 346 -1.95 1.64 19.56
C GLU A 346 -0.82 1.51 20.59
N ALA A 347 -1.06 2.01 21.80
CA ALA A 347 -0.11 1.96 22.90
C ALA A 347 0.26 0.52 23.27
N LEU A 348 -0.74 -0.38 23.24
CA LEU A 348 -0.55 -1.80 23.52
C LEU A 348 0.25 -2.50 22.41
N VAL A 349 -0.09 -2.26 21.14
CA VAL A 349 0.67 -2.86 20.02
C VAL A 349 2.13 -2.40 20.06
N LEU A 350 2.38 -1.10 20.25
CA LEU A 350 3.74 -0.58 20.32
C LEU A 350 4.50 -1.12 21.53
N TYR A 351 3.82 -1.26 22.68
CA TYR A 351 4.41 -1.88 23.87
C TYR A 351 4.86 -3.33 23.60
N GLU A 352 4.02 -4.14 22.96
CA GLU A 352 4.35 -5.52 22.62
C GLU A 352 5.45 -5.60 21.55
N LEU A 353 5.49 -4.69 20.58
CA LEU A 353 6.59 -4.59 19.61
C LEU A 353 7.93 -4.31 20.30
N PHE A 354 7.97 -3.35 21.25
CA PHE A 354 9.20 -3.10 22.02
C PHE A 354 9.64 -4.32 22.82
N LYS A 355 8.70 -5.12 23.34
CA LYS A 355 9.02 -6.35 24.08
C LYS A 355 9.63 -7.41 23.17
N GLU A 356 8.98 -7.68 22.04
CA GLU A 356 9.38 -8.75 21.13
C GLU A 356 10.58 -8.40 20.25
N LEU A 357 10.89 -7.12 20.03
CA LEU A 357 12.05 -6.73 19.24
C LEU A 357 13.30 -6.47 20.09
N SER A 358 13.19 -6.49 21.43
CA SER A 358 14.30 -6.25 22.36
C SER A 358 14.96 -7.55 22.80
N HIS A 359 15.90 -8.08 22.00
CA HIS A 359 16.60 -9.33 22.31
C HIS A 359 18.11 -9.17 22.53
N ALA A 360 18.70 -8.04 22.13
CA ALA A 360 20.13 -7.79 22.26
C ALA A 360 20.55 -7.65 23.74
N THR A 361 21.61 -8.36 24.10
CA THR A 361 22.20 -8.39 25.46
C THR A 361 23.67 -7.97 25.40
N THR A 362 24.16 -7.39 26.49
CA THR A 362 25.53 -6.92 26.72
C THR A 362 26.01 -7.43 28.08
N ILE A 363 27.32 -7.32 28.36
CA ILE A 363 27.97 -7.89 29.55
C ILE A 363 27.37 -7.39 30.88
N SER A 364 26.65 -6.26 30.88
CA SER A 364 26.09 -5.63 32.08
C SER A 364 24.63 -5.16 31.94
N THR A 365 23.84 -5.70 31.00
CA THR A 365 22.49 -5.16 30.74
C THR A 365 21.44 -5.60 31.75
N MET A 366 20.84 -4.62 32.42
CA MET A 366 19.61 -4.81 33.23
C MET A 366 18.33 -4.84 32.37
N ARG A 367 18.41 -4.41 31.10
CA ARG A 367 17.31 -4.38 30.13
C ARG A 367 17.84 -4.71 28.74
N LYS A 368 17.17 -5.61 28.01
CA LYS A 368 17.54 -5.91 26.61
C LYS A 368 17.31 -4.69 25.71
N SER A 369 18.22 -4.46 24.76
CA SER A 369 18.07 -3.41 23.75
C SER A 369 17.38 -3.95 22.50
N LEU A 370 16.82 -3.04 21.69
CA LEU A 370 16.28 -3.38 20.37
C LEU A 370 17.35 -4.05 19.50
N SER A 371 16.96 -5.15 18.85
CA SER A 371 17.77 -5.84 17.84
C SER A 371 17.53 -5.30 16.43
N TYR A 372 16.38 -4.65 16.20
CA TYR A 372 15.94 -4.12 14.92
C TYR A 372 15.79 -2.60 14.99
N ARG A 373 16.02 -1.92 13.86
CA ARG A 373 15.66 -0.51 13.69
C ARG A 373 14.15 -0.39 13.71
N LEU A 374 13.63 0.41 14.63
CA LEU A 374 12.22 0.73 14.75
C LEU A 374 12.03 2.25 14.85
N ASP A 375 11.04 2.77 14.14
CA ASP A 375 10.61 4.15 14.25
C ASP A 375 9.09 4.24 14.46
N VAL A 376 8.64 5.33 15.10
CA VAL A 376 7.23 5.67 15.26
C VAL A 376 6.97 6.93 14.44
N LEU A 377 6.14 6.80 13.42
CA LEU A 377 5.86 7.87 12.46
C LEU A 377 4.43 8.39 12.63
N PRO A 378 4.15 9.67 12.30
CA PRO A 378 2.78 10.15 12.17
C PRO A 378 2.03 9.38 11.09
N TYR A 379 0.74 9.68 10.92
CA TYR A 379 -0.02 9.06 9.84
C TYR A 379 0.66 9.27 8.49
N GLU A 380 0.93 8.19 7.79
CA GLU A 380 1.37 8.21 6.40
C GLU A 380 0.46 7.29 5.60
N ARG A 381 0.02 7.77 4.44
CA ARG A 381 -0.74 6.98 3.47
C ARG A 381 0.17 5.88 2.92
N GLY A 382 -0.36 4.68 2.70
CA GLY A 382 0.45 3.65 2.05
C GLY A 382 -0.20 2.30 1.82
N SER A 383 -1.21 1.92 2.61
CA SER A 383 -1.80 0.57 2.59
C SER A 383 -3.24 0.60 3.05
N ASP A 384 -3.82 -0.56 3.31
CA ASP A 384 -5.25 -0.71 3.60
C ASP A 384 -5.73 -0.04 4.90
N HIS A 385 -4.82 0.32 5.82
CA HIS A 385 -5.15 1.15 6.99
C HIS A 385 -5.80 2.48 6.62
N ASP A 386 -5.50 2.99 5.43
CA ASP A 386 -6.14 4.21 4.92
C ASP A 386 -7.66 4.03 4.78
N ILE A 387 -8.13 2.86 4.35
CA ILE A 387 -9.58 2.59 4.21
C ILE A 387 -10.25 2.45 5.58
N TYR A 388 -9.60 1.78 6.53
CA TYR A 388 -10.10 1.69 7.91
C TYR A 388 -10.27 3.08 8.50
N LEU A 389 -9.23 3.92 8.42
CA LEU A 389 -9.24 5.28 8.94
C LEU A 389 -10.29 6.16 8.25
N GLN A 390 -10.46 6.03 6.93
CA GLN A 390 -11.47 6.79 6.19
C GLN A 390 -12.91 6.38 6.57
N LEU A 391 -13.12 5.15 7.04
CA LEU A 391 -14.39 4.66 7.57
C LEU A 391 -14.55 4.94 9.08
N GLY A 392 -13.63 5.68 9.70
CA GLY A 392 -13.71 6.05 11.11
C GLY A 392 -13.21 4.97 12.06
N ILE A 393 -12.51 3.94 11.56
CA ILE A 393 -11.96 2.84 12.36
C ILE A 393 -10.48 3.14 12.64
N PRO A 394 -10.07 3.33 13.91
CA PRO A 394 -8.66 3.51 14.26
C PRO A 394 -7.81 2.34 13.78
N SER A 395 -6.70 2.63 13.12
CA SER A 395 -5.85 1.59 12.59
C SER A 395 -4.40 2.04 12.45
N VAL A 396 -3.49 1.11 12.72
CA VAL A 396 -2.05 1.30 12.55
C VAL A 396 -1.54 0.47 11.39
N MET A 397 -0.46 0.94 10.78
CA MET A 397 0.32 0.16 9.83
C MET A 397 1.70 -0.13 10.42
N ILE A 398 2.09 -1.38 10.33
CA ILE A 398 3.46 -1.83 10.58
C ILE A 398 4.06 -2.11 9.21
N ASN A 399 5.13 -1.38 8.86
CA ASN A 399 5.82 -1.59 7.60
C ASN A 399 7.33 -1.47 7.70
N GLN A 400 8.06 -2.01 6.73
CA GLN A 400 9.49 -1.77 6.59
C GLN A 400 9.77 -0.83 5.42
N TRP A 401 10.18 0.41 5.73
CA TRP A 401 10.41 1.46 4.75
C TRP A 401 11.58 2.37 5.15
N PRO A 402 12.34 2.96 4.20
CA PRO A 402 12.33 2.72 2.76
C PRO A 402 12.88 1.33 2.40
N ASP A 403 12.40 0.77 1.29
CA ASP A 403 12.92 -0.49 0.74
C ASP A 403 13.62 -0.22 -0.61
N HIS A 404 14.88 -0.66 -0.73
CA HIS A 404 15.67 -0.53 -1.95
C HIS A 404 15.12 -1.34 -3.12
N TYR A 405 14.48 -2.49 -2.86
CA TYR A 405 14.00 -3.44 -3.87
C TYR A 405 12.51 -3.31 -4.18
N TYR A 406 11.84 -2.35 -3.54
CA TYR A 406 10.41 -2.10 -3.64
C TYR A 406 9.89 -2.07 -5.08
N HIS A 407 8.86 -2.88 -5.34
CA HIS A 407 8.20 -3.00 -6.65
C HIS A 407 9.18 -3.35 -7.77
N THR A 408 10.01 -4.36 -7.54
CA THR A 408 10.90 -4.92 -8.56
C THR A 408 10.90 -6.44 -8.51
N ASP A 409 11.42 -7.06 -9.58
CA ASP A 409 11.68 -8.51 -9.61
C ASP A 409 12.85 -8.96 -8.72
N LEU A 410 13.55 -8.03 -8.07
CA LEU A 410 14.59 -8.33 -7.09
C LEU A 410 14.06 -8.35 -5.65
N ASP A 411 12.77 -8.09 -5.40
CA ASP A 411 12.11 -8.32 -4.11
C ASP A 411 11.92 -9.82 -3.86
N THR A 412 13.00 -10.52 -3.54
CA THR A 412 13.04 -11.99 -3.50
C THR A 412 13.27 -12.53 -2.09
N VAL A 413 13.00 -13.82 -1.89
CA VAL A 413 13.01 -14.48 -0.56
C VAL A 413 14.34 -14.37 0.21
N ASP A 414 15.47 -14.14 -0.45
CA ASP A 414 16.77 -13.90 0.20
C ASP A 414 16.81 -12.62 1.04
N LYS A 415 15.86 -11.70 0.83
CA LYS A 415 15.67 -10.47 1.61
C LYS A 415 14.68 -10.64 2.75
N PHE A 416 14.00 -11.78 2.84
CA PHE A 416 13.06 -12.07 3.91
C PHE A 416 13.78 -12.51 5.19
N ASP A 417 13.44 -11.88 6.32
CA ASP A 417 13.81 -12.27 7.67
C ASP A 417 12.60 -12.91 8.38
N PRO A 418 12.54 -14.25 8.51
CA PRO A 418 11.47 -14.92 9.23
C PRO A 418 11.49 -14.62 10.74
N GLU A 419 12.60 -14.16 11.32
CA GLU A 419 12.71 -13.87 12.75
C GLU A 419 12.00 -12.56 13.13
N ILE A 420 12.21 -11.49 12.35
CA ILE A 420 11.47 -10.25 12.57
C ILE A 420 9.98 -10.44 12.28
N ALA A 421 9.65 -11.21 11.24
CA ALA A 421 8.27 -11.52 10.88
C ALA A 421 7.54 -12.27 12.01
N GLU A 422 8.15 -13.31 12.58
CA GLU A 422 7.62 -13.99 13.78
C GLU A 422 7.48 -13.01 14.96
N SER A 423 8.50 -12.20 15.25
CA SER A 423 8.48 -11.28 16.38
C SER A 423 7.35 -10.24 16.28
N ILE A 424 7.10 -9.72 15.07
CA ILE A 424 5.97 -8.83 14.78
C ILE A 424 4.64 -9.58 14.94
N ALA A 425 4.54 -10.80 14.41
CA ALA A 425 3.35 -11.63 14.53
C ALA A 425 2.96 -11.90 15.99
N ILE A 426 3.94 -12.28 16.82
CA ILE A 426 3.73 -12.54 18.25
C ILE A 426 3.32 -11.27 18.97
N ALA A 427 3.98 -10.13 18.69
CA ALA A 427 3.63 -8.85 19.31
C ALA A 427 2.19 -8.43 18.99
N VAL A 428 1.84 -8.46 17.70
CA VAL A 428 0.50 -8.07 17.20
C VAL A 428 -0.56 -9.05 17.68
N GLY A 429 -0.31 -10.35 17.60
CA GLY A 429 -1.20 -11.40 18.09
C GLY A 429 -1.45 -11.27 19.59
N THR A 430 -0.40 -11.04 20.37
CA THR A 430 -0.52 -10.85 21.83
C THR A 430 -1.37 -9.63 22.15
N ALA A 431 -1.08 -8.48 21.52
CA ALA A 431 -1.87 -7.27 21.71
C ALA A 431 -3.34 -7.49 21.34
N ALA A 432 -3.62 -8.10 20.17
CA ALA A 432 -4.98 -8.41 19.73
C ALA A 432 -5.70 -9.35 20.69
N TYR A 433 -5.03 -10.39 21.18
CA TYR A 433 -5.60 -11.31 22.16
C TYR A 433 -5.86 -10.65 23.50
N MET A 434 -4.97 -9.76 23.96
CA MET A 434 -5.19 -9.00 25.19
C MET A 434 -6.41 -8.09 25.12
N ILE A 435 -6.62 -7.45 23.96
CA ILE A 435 -7.83 -6.65 23.69
C ILE A 435 -9.07 -7.54 23.65
N ALA A 436 -8.98 -8.65 22.92
CA ALA A 436 -10.11 -9.54 22.64
C ALA A 436 -10.58 -10.35 23.86
N SER A 437 -9.67 -10.66 24.78
CA SER A 437 -9.92 -11.39 26.02
C SER A 437 -10.09 -10.50 27.26
N ARG A 438 -9.92 -9.18 27.12
CA ARG A 438 -9.83 -8.22 28.25
C ARG A 438 -8.86 -8.66 29.35
N SER A 439 -7.75 -9.30 28.98
CA SER A 439 -6.72 -9.71 29.94
C SER A 439 -5.83 -8.55 30.40
N ILE A 440 -5.88 -7.41 29.70
CA ILE A 440 -5.41 -6.12 30.21
C ILE A 440 -6.57 -5.37 30.86
N ASP A 441 -6.40 -4.94 32.11
CA ASP A 441 -7.41 -4.14 32.80
C ASP A 441 -7.43 -2.68 32.28
N ASP A 442 -8.60 -2.05 32.33
CA ASP A 442 -8.83 -0.70 31.79
C ASP A 442 -7.91 0.37 32.41
N ARG A 443 -7.56 0.22 33.69
CA ARG A 443 -6.65 1.15 34.38
C ARG A 443 -5.24 1.03 33.82
N THR A 444 -4.73 -0.19 33.64
CA THR A 444 -3.42 -0.42 33.01
C THR A 444 -3.40 0.06 31.57
N LEU A 445 -4.48 -0.18 30.80
CA LEU A 445 -4.57 0.29 29.42
C LEU A 445 -4.60 1.82 29.33
N THR A 446 -5.36 2.50 30.21
CA THR A 446 -5.40 3.96 30.28
C THR A 446 -4.04 4.54 30.65
N MET A 447 -3.38 3.98 31.67
CA MET A 447 -2.04 4.38 32.05
C MET A 447 -1.03 4.18 30.90
N LEU A 448 -1.09 3.05 30.20
CA LEU A 448 -0.23 2.79 29.04
C LEU A 448 -0.48 3.82 27.92
N ASN A 449 -1.74 4.17 27.67
CA ASN A 449 -2.09 5.19 26.69
C ASN A 449 -1.56 6.58 27.07
N GLU A 450 -1.65 7.00 28.34
CA GLU A 450 -1.09 8.28 28.79
C GLU A 450 0.43 8.37 28.58
N TYR A 451 1.15 7.29 28.83
CA TYR A 451 2.59 7.21 28.57
C TYR A 451 2.90 7.18 27.08
N TYR A 452 2.10 6.45 26.29
CA TYR A 452 2.21 6.45 24.83
C TYR A 452 2.00 7.86 24.25
N ASP A 453 0.95 8.56 24.66
CA ASP A 453 0.69 9.93 24.20
C ASP A 453 1.81 10.89 24.60
N SER A 454 2.40 10.70 25.78
CA SER A 454 3.56 11.48 26.22
C SER A 454 4.82 11.17 25.40
N TYR A 455 5.06 9.89 25.11
CA TYR A 455 6.16 9.43 24.27
C TYR A 455 6.04 9.96 22.83
N VAL A 456 4.87 9.80 22.22
CA VAL A 456 4.60 10.25 20.85
C VAL A 456 4.74 11.77 20.74
N ARG A 457 4.15 12.55 21.67
CA ARG A 457 4.33 14.01 21.69
C ARG A 457 5.79 14.40 21.88
N GLY A 458 6.53 13.69 22.72
CA GLY A 458 7.97 13.90 22.91
C GLY A 458 8.74 13.69 21.61
N LEU A 459 8.53 12.57 20.92
CA LEU A 459 9.15 12.29 19.62
C LEU A 459 8.79 13.33 18.56
N GLU A 460 7.52 13.71 18.50
CA GLU A 460 7.01 14.72 17.59
C GLU A 460 7.68 16.07 17.79
N ILE A 461 7.79 16.53 19.04
CA ILE A 461 8.48 17.77 19.41
C ILE A 461 9.96 17.69 18.99
N LEU A 462 10.65 16.58 19.27
CA LEU A 462 12.06 16.39 18.90
C LEU A 462 12.30 16.41 17.38
N ARG A 463 11.28 16.10 16.58
CA ARG A 463 11.32 16.12 15.10
C ARG A 463 10.81 17.42 14.49
N THR A 464 10.23 18.30 15.31
CA THR A 464 9.70 19.59 14.84
C THR A 464 10.85 20.56 14.62
N PRO A 465 10.93 21.24 13.45
CA PRO A 465 11.86 22.35 13.27
C PRO A 465 11.70 23.41 14.36
N LEU A 466 12.80 23.98 14.88
CA LEU A 466 12.77 24.90 16.03
C LEU A 466 11.83 26.10 15.83
N ASN A 467 11.76 26.62 14.61
CA ASN A 467 10.87 27.74 14.24
C ASN A 467 9.37 27.39 14.27
N ASN A 468 9.04 26.10 14.32
CA ASN A 468 7.68 25.59 14.35
C ASN A 468 7.24 25.15 15.75
N LEU A 469 8.17 24.99 16.71
CA LEU A 469 7.86 24.49 18.05
C LEU A 469 6.79 25.32 18.76
N ASP A 470 6.97 26.63 18.82
CA ASP A 470 6.02 27.48 19.53
C ASP A 470 4.67 27.54 18.82
N LYS A 471 4.61 27.25 17.51
CA LYS A 471 3.40 27.27 16.68
C LYS A 471 2.62 25.95 16.75
N ARG A 472 3.31 24.83 16.99
CA ARG A 472 2.70 23.50 17.11
C ARG A 472 1.80 23.47 18.34
N TYR A 473 0.60 22.91 18.20
CA TYR A 473 -0.45 22.86 19.22
C TYR A 473 -0.96 24.24 19.71
N ARG A 474 -0.70 25.34 18.98
CA ARG A 474 -1.38 26.60 19.28
C ARG A 474 -2.86 26.48 18.96
N THR A 475 -3.69 26.88 19.91
CA THR A 475 -5.10 27.14 19.61
C THR A 475 -5.16 28.36 18.70
N LEU A 476 -5.62 28.17 17.46
CA LEU A 476 -5.95 29.31 16.60
C LEU A 476 -7.00 30.16 17.32
N ALA A 477 -6.72 31.45 17.49
CA ALA A 477 -7.77 32.39 17.88
C ALA A 477 -8.91 32.21 16.88
N LYS A 478 -10.18 32.24 17.35
CA LYS A 478 -11.32 32.38 16.45
C LYS A 478 -11.16 33.71 15.73
N THR A 479 -10.45 33.71 14.61
CA THR A 479 -10.38 34.86 13.74
C THR A 479 -11.78 35.06 13.21
N GLU A 480 -12.42 36.16 13.61
CA GLU A 480 -13.59 36.65 12.91
C GLU A 480 -13.21 36.77 11.43
N GLN A 481 -14.04 36.23 10.53
CA GLN A 481 -13.96 36.32 9.06
C GLN A 481 -13.10 35.29 8.31
N GLN A 482 -13.45 34.00 8.40
CA GLN A 482 -13.23 33.12 7.26
C GLN A 482 -14.53 32.50 6.79
N LYS A 483 -15.11 33.13 5.77
CA LYS A 483 -16.40 32.73 5.18
C LYS A 483 -16.32 31.40 4.45
N VAL A 484 -15.13 30.91 4.11
CA VAL A 484 -14.93 29.73 3.27
C VAL A 484 -14.43 28.57 4.12
N ARG A 485 -15.18 27.48 4.11
CA ARG A 485 -14.81 26.20 4.75
C ARG A 485 -14.88 25.08 3.72
N TYR A 486 -14.13 24.02 3.96
CA TYR A 486 -14.03 22.85 3.10
C TYR A 486 -14.50 21.61 3.84
N ARG A 487 -15.31 20.77 3.18
CA ARG A 487 -15.76 19.47 3.70
C ARG A 487 -15.53 18.39 2.66
N TYR A 488 -15.05 17.21 3.07
CA TYR A 488 -14.94 16.08 2.17
C TYR A 488 -16.33 15.47 1.94
N ILE A 489 -16.75 15.38 0.68
CA ILE A 489 -18.11 14.93 0.29
C ILE A 489 -18.12 13.64 -0.52
N ALA A 490 -16.96 13.21 -1.03
CA ALA A 490 -16.88 11.98 -1.80
C ALA A 490 -17.18 10.74 -0.95
N GLU A 491 -17.66 9.69 -1.61
CA GLU A 491 -17.78 8.36 -1.00
C GLU A 491 -16.42 7.85 -0.47
N PRO A 492 -16.41 6.84 0.42
CA PRO A 492 -15.15 6.20 0.84
C PRO A 492 -14.31 5.69 -0.35
N GLY A 493 -13.00 5.55 -0.17
CA GLY A 493 -11.99 5.18 -1.14
C GLY A 493 -10.88 6.23 -1.29
N ILE A 494 -9.77 5.82 -1.89
CA ILE A 494 -8.55 6.62 -2.04
C ILE A 494 -8.56 7.38 -3.37
N PRO A 495 -8.42 8.72 -3.37
CA PRO A 495 -8.29 9.48 -4.61
C PRO A 495 -7.04 9.07 -5.40
N SER A 496 -7.13 9.04 -6.72
CA SER A 496 -6.03 8.63 -7.60
C SER A 496 -5.76 9.66 -8.70
N LEU A 497 -4.56 9.63 -9.27
CA LEU A 497 -4.21 10.47 -10.43
C LEU A 497 -5.12 10.19 -11.64
N ARG A 498 -5.70 9.00 -11.74
CA ARG A 498 -6.68 8.64 -12.78
C ARG A 498 -7.99 9.42 -12.61
N ILE A 499 -8.43 9.60 -11.36
CA ILE A 499 -9.59 10.45 -11.06
C ILE A 499 -9.29 11.88 -11.48
N ALA A 500 -8.15 12.44 -11.03
CA ALA A 500 -7.72 13.79 -11.41
C ALA A 500 -7.64 13.96 -12.94
N PHE A 501 -6.99 13.04 -13.64
CA PHE A 501 -6.81 13.08 -15.10
C PHE A 501 -8.14 13.10 -15.87
N SER A 502 -9.14 12.38 -15.36
CA SER A 502 -10.44 12.28 -16.01
C SER A 502 -11.43 13.38 -15.64
N LYS A 503 -11.31 13.99 -14.46
CA LYS A 503 -12.24 15.02 -13.98
C LYS A 503 -11.76 16.44 -14.28
N LEU A 504 -10.45 16.66 -14.33
CA LEU A 504 -9.88 17.98 -14.61
C LEU A 504 -9.68 18.18 -16.12
N PRO A 505 -9.94 19.38 -16.67
CA PRO A 505 -9.46 19.75 -17.99
C PRO A 505 -7.93 19.58 -18.09
N ARG A 506 -7.39 19.19 -19.25
CA ARG A 506 -5.96 18.88 -19.42
C ARG A 506 -5.01 19.92 -18.86
N ARG A 507 -5.24 21.19 -19.19
CA ARG A 507 -4.41 22.30 -18.69
C ARG A 507 -4.41 22.34 -17.17
N THR A 508 -5.59 22.28 -16.56
CA THR A 508 -5.79 22.29 -15.11
C THR A 508 -5.17 21.04 -14.46
N PHE A 509 -5.26 19.87 -15.11
CA PHE A 509 -4.59 18.66 -14.64
C PHE A 509 -3.06 18.80 -14.63
N TYR A 510 -2.47 19.40 -15.67
CA TYR A 510 -1.01 19.64 -15.67
C TYR A 510 -0.59 20.65 -14.62
N GLU A 511 -1.36 21.72 -14.40
CA GLU A 511 -1.13 22.67 -13.31
C GLU A 511 -1.24 21.98 -11.93
N PHE A 512 -2.17 21.04 -11.77
CA PHE A 512 -2.28 20.19 -10.58
C PHE A 512 -1.08 19.25 -10.42
N LEU A 513 -0.63 18.61 -11.50
CA LEU A 513 0.59 17.77 -11.48
C LEU A 513 1.82 18.59 -11.09
N ASP A 514 2.02 19.78 -11.68
CA ASP A 514 3.11 20.68 -11.33
C ASP A 514 3.09 21.02 -9.84
N LEU A 515 1.92 21.30 -9.27
CA LEU A 515 1.77 21.58 -7.84
C LEU A 515 2.27 20.41 -6.96
N ILE A 516 1.86 19.18 -7.26
CA ILE A 516 2.25 18.00 -6.46
C ILE A 516 3.66 17.49 -6.78
N GLU A 517 4.23 17.84 -7.94
CA GLU A 517 5.64 17.54 -8.26
C GLU A 517 6.59 18.48 -7.52
N GLU A 518 6.24 19.77 -7.44
CA GLU A 518 6.96 20.78 -6.67
C GLU A 518 6.94 20.47 -5.17
N GLU A 519 5.79 20.03 -4.65
CA GLU A 519 5.57 19.74 -3.23
C GLU A 519 4.92 18.36 -3.03
N LYS A 520 5.73 17.30 -3.13
CA LYS A 520 5.29 15.88 -3.11
C LYS A 520 4.36 15.50 -1.96
N TYR A 521 4.53 16.13 -0.80
CA TYR A 521 3.70 15.86 0.38
C TYR A 521 2.23 16.28 0.17
N LEU A 522 1.94 17.25 -0.71
CA LEU A 522 0.58 17.68 -1.02
C LEU A 522 -0.27 16.55 -1.58
N TRP A 523 0.32 15.63 -2.34
CA TRP A 523 -0.40 14.45 -2.84
C TRP A 523 -0.79 13.50 -1.70
N ASN A 524 0.12 13.27 -0.74
CA ASN A 524 -0.19 12.45 0.45
C ASN A 524 -1.29 13.11 1.30
N LEU A 525 -1.29 14.44 1.42
CA LEU A 525 -2.37 15.17 2.09
C LEU A 525 -3.70 14.99 1.33
N ALA A 526 -3.72 15.21 0.02
CA ALA A 526 -4.93 15.11 -0.81
C ALA A 526 -5.56 13.72 -0.82
N THR A 527 -4.75 12.67 -0.74
CA THR A 527 -5.20 11.27 -0.90
C THR A 527 -5.41 10.54 0.41
N GLY A 528 -4.78 10.98 1.51
CA GLY A 528 -4.87 10.34 2.82
C GLY A 528 -5.42 11.27 3.89
N PHE A 529 -4.65 12.28 4.29
CA PHE A 529 -4.94 13.04 5.51
C PHE A 529 -6.19 13.94 5.38
N ILE A 530 -6.32 14.69 4.29
CA ILE A 530 -7.46 15.58 4.03
C ILE A 530 -8.78 14.80 3.98
N PRO A 531 -8.90 13.67 3.24
CA PRO A 531 -10.09 12.83 3.26
C PRO A 531 -10.54 12.35 4.64
N ILE A 532 -9.61 12.20 5.59
CA ILE A 532 -9.90 11.77 6.96
C ILE A 532 -10.38 12.97 7.80
N ILE A 533 -9.61 14.05 7.87
CA ILE A 533 -9.91 15.16 8.80
C ILE A 533 -11.13 15.99 8.37
N LEU A 534 -11.44 16.04 7.07
CA LEU A 534 -12.55 16.84 6.54
C LEU A 534 -13.87 16.08 6.42
N ARG A 535 -13.89 14.77 6.68
CA ARG A 535 -15.08 13.93 6.50
C ARG A 535 -16.21 14.28 7.45
N ASN A 536 -15.87 14.47 8.73
CA ASN A 536 -16.85 14.74 9.78
C ASN A 536 -16.88 16.20 10.25
N LYS A 537 -16.01 17.05 9.68
CA LYS A 537 -15.87 18.45 10.11
C LYS A 537 -15.46 19.31 8.92
N ALA A 538 -16.23 20.37 8.67
CA ALA A 538 -15.81 21.41 7.73
C ALA A 538 -14.73 22.28 8.38
N MET A 539 -13.65 22.61 7.66
CA MET A 539 -12.52 23.40 8.17
C MET A 539 -12.12 24.49 7.18
N SER A 540 -11.61 25.63 7.67
CA SER A 540 -10.92 26.61 6.83
C SER A 540 -9.53 26.12 6.42
N VAL A 541 -8.90 26.79 5.45
CA VAL A 541 -7.53 26.44 5.00
C VAL A 541 -6.53 26.50 6.15
N GLU A 542 -6.68 27.47 7.06
CA GLU A 542 -5.79 27.70 8.19
C GLU A 542 -5.98 26.65 9.28
N GLU A 543 -7.22 26.22 9.53
CA GLU A 543 -7.49 25.08 10.39
C GLU A 543 -6.84 23.81 9.84
N ILE A 544 -6.92 23.58 8.52
CA ILE A 544 -6.26 22.44 7.86
C ILE A 544 -4.74 22.55 7.96
N ALA A 545 -4.17 23.74 7.69
CA ALA A 545 -2.74 23.98 7.81
C ALA A 545 -2.23 23.76 9.25
N GLN A 546 -3.01 24.16 10.26
CA GLN A 546 -2.70 23.88 11.66
C GLN A 546 -2.77 22.39 11.98
N GLN A 547 -3.75 21.65 11.45
CA GLN A 547 -3.80 20.19 11.61
C GLN A 547 -2.59 19.48 10.98
N VAL A 548 -2.13 19.96 9.82
CA VAL A 548 -0.89 19.45 9.19
C VAL A 548 0.34 19.76 10.05
N LEU A 549 0.44 20.98 10.60
CA LEU A 549 1.51 21.34 11.51
C LEU A 549 1.49 20.49 12.80
N ASP A 550 0.31 20.25 13.36
CA ASP A 550 0.15 19.47 14.59
C ASP A 550 0.47 17.98 14.36
N GLU A 551 0.12 17.43 13.20
CA GLU A 551 0.38 16.03 12.84
C GLU A 551 1.85 15.79 12.45
N TYR A 552 2.39 16.62 11.55
CA TYR A 552 3.70 16.38 10.91
C TYR A 552 4.83 17.28 11.43
N GLY A 553 4.53 18.35 12.18
CA GLY A 553 5.52 19.36 12.58
C GLY A 553 5.98 20.27 11.43
N VAL A 554 5.35 20.16 10.25
CA VAL A 554 5.73 20.89 9.04
C VAL A 554 4.72 21.99 8.76
N GLU A 555 5.20 23.23 8.70
CA GLU A 555 4.40 24.37 8.27
C GLU A 555 4.26 24.33 6.75
N ILE A 556 3.02 24.42 6.27
CA ILE A 556 2.69 24.40 4.85
C ILE A 556 2.22 25.77 4.39
N LYS A 557 2.50 26.09 3.13
CA LYS A 557 2.09 27.36 2.54
C LYS A 557 0.58 27.37 2.31
N VAL A 558 -0.12 28.30 2.95
CA VAL A 558 -1.58 28.44 2.92
C VAL A 558 -2.12 28.58 1.50
N ASP A 559 -1.46 29.37 0.63
CA ASP A 559 -1.84 29.57 -0.77
C ASP A 559 -1.72 28.28 -1.61
N ARG A 560 -0.70 27.46 -1.33
CA ARG A 560 -0.50 26.15 -1.97
C ARG A 560 -1.56 25.15 -1.53
N LEU A 561 -1.88 25.13 -0.23
CA LEU A 561 -2.96 24.30 0.32
C LEU A 561 -4.32 24.71 -0.23
N GLU A 562 -4.62 26.01 -0.32
CA GLU A 562 -5.87 26.50 -0.90
C GLU A 562 -6.00 26.10 -2.37
N LYS A 563 -4.92 26.23 -3.16
CA LYS A 563 -4.89 25.70 -4.53
C LYS A 563 -5.19 24.21 -4.58
N LEU A 564 -4.57 23.40 -3.71
CA LEU A 564 -4.84 21.97 -3.63
C LEU A 564 -6.32 21.69 -3.38
N LEU A 565 -6.91 22.36 -2.39
CA LEU A 565 -8.32 22.22 -2.04
C LEU A 565 -9.25 22.62 -3.19
N ASN A 566 -8.92 23.69 -3.94
CA ASN A 566 -9.68 24.09 -5.12
C ASN A 566 -9.62 23.03 -6.24
N TYR A 567 -8.49 22.34 -6.42
CA TYR A 567 -8.44 21.18 -7.33
C TYR A 567 -9.30 20.02 -6.83
N LEU A 568 -9.32 19.74 -5.52
CA LEU A 568 -10.21 18.71 -4.96
C LEU A 568 -11.70 19.07 -5.10
N VAL A 569 -12.04 20.36 -5.03
CA VAL A 569 -13.39 20.87 -5.33
C VAL A 569 -13.71 20.67 -6.81
N ALA A 570 -12.79 21.00 -7.72
CA ALA A 570 -12.97 20.76 -9.16
C ALA A 570 -13.08 19.26 -9.52
N MET A 571 -12.54 18.37 -8.68
CA MET A 571 -12.72 16.92 -8.78
C MET A 571 -13.99 16.42 -8.06
N GLU A 572 -14.79 17.31 -7.45
CA GLU A 572 -15.99 16.98 -6.67
C GLU A 572 -15.71 16.01 -5.50
N LEU A 573 -14.50 16.08 -4.93
CA LEU A 573 -14.14 15.30 -3.74
C LEU A 573 -14.40 16.09 -2.45
N VAL A 574 -14.29 17.40 -2.55
CA VAL A 574 -14.46 18.38 -1.47
C VAL A 574 -15.50 19.41 -1.91
N GLU A 575 -16.33 19.89 -0.99
CA GLU A 575 -17.21 21.04 -1.23
C GLU A 575 -16.70 22.29 -0.52
N GLN A 576 -17.00 23.45 -1.11
CA GLN A 576 -16.80 24.76 -0.49
C GLN A 576 -18.10 25.20 0.19
N ILE A 577 -18.07 25.39 1.51
CA ILE A 577 -19.17 25.92 2.31
C ILE A 577 -18.91 27.40 2.52
N ARG A 578 -19.89 28.23 2.17
CA ARG A 578 -19.86 29.68 2.43
C ARG A 578 -20.88 30.02 3.50
N ASP A 579 -20.43 30.71 4.55
CA ASP A 579 -21.31 31.28 5.57
C ASP A 579 -22.21 32.39 5.01
#